data_AF-A0A1F2UHM5-F1
#
_entry.id   AF-A0A1F2UHM5-F1
#
_cell.length_a   1.000
_cell.length_b   1.000
_cell.length_c   1.000
_cell.angle_alpha   90.00
_cell.angle_beta   90.00
_cell.angle_gamma   90.00
#
_symmetry.space_group_name_H-M   'P 1'
#
loop_
_entity.id
_entity.type
_entity.pdbx_description
1 polymer ?
#
loop_
_entity_poly.entity_id
_entity_poly.type
_entity_poly.pdbx_seq_one_letter_code
_entity_poly.pdbx_strand_id
1 'polypeptide(L)'
;MQSKNLPKEFLDRLKAVTSKRPRTVIEHILKHGFITTEELKSKYGYNHPPRAARDVREQGIPVETFRVAGSDGRKIAAYRFGDPSAVRRGFLGGRRAFPKAFKAALIESNGSRCQICFQEHQERYLQIDHRIPYEVIGDVAFDERDTASYMLLCGSCNRAKSWSCEHCDNWINRKSREPCANCYWASPESYQHIALQDARRLDLVWLGKETKVYDELRGRAHVAKEAIPEYVKRILRRVISPK
;
A
#
# COMPACT_ATOMS: atom_id res chain seq x y z
N MET A 1 -17.37 -4.67 28.63
CA MET A 1 -18.69 -4.00 28.70
C MET A 1 -19.09 -3.28 27.40
N GLN A 2 -18.29 -3.31 26.32
CA GLN A 2 -18.68 -2.73 25.02
C GLN A 2 -19.62 -3.63 24.19
N SER A 3 -19.59 -4.95 24.39
CA SER A 3 -20.38 -5.89 23.58
C SER A 3 -21.90 -5.67 23.66
N LYS A 4 -22.42 -5.03 24.72
CA LYS A 4 -23.85 -4.80 24.92
C LYS A 4 -24.44 -3.68 24.05
N ASN A 5 -23.60 -2.81 23.46
CA ASN A 5 -24.05 -1.66 22.67
C ASN A 5 -23.72 -1.76 21.18
N LEU A 6 -23.22 -2.90 20.71
CA LEU A 6 -22.86 -3.11 19.30
C LEU A 6 -24.01 -3.79 18.54
N PRO A 7 -24.30 -3.39 17.28
CA PRO A 7 -25.31 -4.04 16.46
C PRO A 7 -25.04 -5.54 16.29
N LYS A 8 -26.09 -6.35 16.27
CA LYS A 8 -25.99 -7.83 16.15
C LYS A 8 -25.18 -8.26 14.93
N GLU A 9 -25.45 -7.65 13.76
CA GLU A 9 -24.71 -7.93 12.51
C GLU A 9 -23.20 -7.66 12.67
N PHE A 10 -22.83 -6.61 13.41
CA PHE A 10 -21.43 -6.31 13.67
C PHE A 10 -20.77 -7.36 14.57
N LEU A 11 -21.45 -7.75 15.66
CA LEU A 11 -20.97 -8.80 16.56
C LEU A 11 -20.78 -10.14 15.85
N ASP A 12 -21.71 -10.52 14.97
CA ASP A 12 -21.63 -11.76 14.20
C ASP A 12 -20.43 -11.72 13.25
N ARG A 13 -20.14 -10.56 12.65
CA ARG A 13 -18.94 -10.36 11.84
C ARG A 13 -17.64 -10.45 12.64
N LEU A 14 -17.60 -9.87 13.85
CA LEU A 14 -16.43 -9.98 14.73
C LEU A 14 -16.14 -11.46 15.08
N LYS A 15 -17.19 -12.26 15.32
CA LYS A 15 -17.08 -13.70 15.62
C LYS A 15 -16.66 -14.53 14.42
N ALA A 16 -16.96 -14.09 13.20
CA ALA A 16 -16.57 -14.79 11.97
C ALA A 16 -15.05 -14.76 11.69
N VAL A 17 -14.28 -13.91 12.40
CA VAL A 17 -12.83 -13.83 12.23
C VAL A 17 -12.13 -15.01 12.92
N THR A 18 -11.54 -15.90 12.11
CA THR A 18 -10.88 -17.12 12.60
C THR A 18 -9.36 -16.96 12.82
N SER A 19 -8.70 -16.04 12.11
CA SER A 19 -7.25 -15.87 12.21
C SER A 19 -6.82 -15.42 13.61
N LYS A 20 -5.82 -16.08 14.19
CA LYS A 20 -5.40 -15.93 15.60
C LYS A 20 -5.15 -14.46 16.00
N ARG A 21 -4.27 -13.76 15.27
CA ARG A 21 -3.86 -12.38 15.63
C ARG A 21 -5.02 -11.39 15.62
N PRO A 22 -5.80 -11.21 14.54
CA PRO A 22 -6.94 -10.28 14.56
C PRO A 22 -8.02 -10.71 15.56
N ARG A 23 -8.28 -12.01 15.74
CA ARG A 23 -9.22 -12.50 16.75
C ARG A 23 -8.81 -12.07 18.17
N THR A 24 -7.54 -12.23 18.54
CA THR A 24 -7.03 -11.79 19.85
C THR A 24 -7.23 -10.29 20.08
N VAL A 25 -7.00 -9.46 19.05
CA VAL A 25 -7.23 -8.01 19.12
C VAL A 25 -8.72 -7.71 19.31
N ILE A 26 -9.60 -8.33 18.53
CA ILE A 26 -11.06 -8.19 18.59
C ILE A 26 -11.59 -8.55 19.98
N GLU A 27 -11.20 -9.72 20.51
CA GLU A 27 -11.62 -10.20 21.83
C GLU A 27 -11.18 -9.26 22.95
N HIS A 28 -9.96 -8.72 22.86
CA HIS A 28 -9.49 -7.74 23.83
C HIS A 28 -10.33 -6.46 23.79
N ILE A 29 -10.58 -5.89 22.61
CA ILE A 29 -11.38 -4.67 22.47
C ILE A 29 -12.82 -4.91 22.95
N LEU A 30 -13.45 -6.05 22.64
CA LEU A 30 -14.79 -6.38 23.15
C LEU A 30 -14.86 -6.40 24.69
N LYS A 31 -13.79 -6.90 25.32
CA LYS A 31 -13.68 -7.01 26.78
C LYS A 31 -13.39 -5.66 27.44
N HIS A 32 -12.35 -4.98 26.99
CA HIS A 32 -11.74 -3.82 27.66
C HIS A 32 -12.08 -2.46 27.03
N GLY A 33 -12.64 -2.47 25.83
CA GLY A 33 -13.08 -1.30 25.09
C GLY A 33 -12.05 -0.71 24.12
N PHE A 34 -10.77 -0.96 24.37
CA PHE A 34 -9.66 -0.67 23.47
C PHE A 34 -8.49 -1.60 23.81
N ILE A 35 -7.47 -1.62 22.97
CA ILE A 35 -6.19 -2.30 23.22
C ILE A 35 -5.02 -1.36 22.87
N THR A 36 -4.02 -1.30 23.72
CA THR A 36 -2.84 -0.43 23.53
C THR A 36 -1.72 -1.11 22.76
N THR A 37 -0.79 -0.32 22.21
CA THR A 37 0.45 -0.87 21.64
C THR A 37 1.31 -1.60 22.68
N GLU A 38 1.21 -1.18 23.94
CA GLU A 38 1.92 -1.82 25.05
C GLU A 38 1.34 -3.21 25.32
N GLU A 39 0.03 -3.35 25.48
CA GLU A 39 -0.62 -4.65 25.70
C GLU A 39 -0.42 -5.61 24.53
N LEU A 40 -0.49 -5.12 23.29
CA LEU A 40 -0.17 -5.91 22.10
C LEU A 40 1.22 -6.53 22.18
N LYS A 41 2.21 -5.78 22.70
CA LYS A 41 3.59 -6.23 22.82
C LYS A 41 3.79 -7.11 24.06
N SER A 42 3.43 -6.63 25.24
CA SER A 42 3.75 -7.26 26.53
C SER A 42 2.85 -8.45 26.86
N LYS A 43 1.53 -8.32 26.63
CA LYS A 43 0.54 -9.35 26.97
C LYS A 43 0.39 -10.41 25.88
N TYR A 44 0.53 -10.02 24.62
CA TYR A 44 0.28 -10.91 23.47
C TYR A 44 1.50 -11.25 22.62
N GLY A 45 2.67 -10.66 22.90
CA GLY A 45 3.92 -10.96 22.20
C GLY A 45 3.97 -10.44 20.76
N TYR A 46 3.09 -9.51 20.36
CA TYR A 46 3.09 -8.96 19.01
C TYR A 46 4.10 -7.81 18.89
N ASN A 47 5.33 -8.15 18.48
CA ASN A 47 6.45 -7.22 18.31
C ASN A 47 6.21 -6.08 17.31
N HIS A 48 5.18 -6.18 16.47
CA HIS A 48 4.77 -5.12 15.57
C HIS A 48 3.29 -4.72 15.80
N PRO A 49 2.97 -4.00 16.90
CA PRO A 49 1.59 -3.70 17.30
C PRO A 49 0.73 -3.04 16.20
N PRO A 50 1.23 -2.07 15.39
CA PRO A 50 0.42 -1.49 14.31
C PRO A 50 -0.05 -2.53 13.28
N ARG A 51 0.71 -3.63 13.10
CA ARG A 51 0.34 -4.70 12.18
C ARG A 51 -0.81 -5.55 12.75
N ALA A 52 -0.82 -5.79 14.05
CA ALA A 52 -1.93 -6.51 14.70
C ALA A 52 -3.26 -5.75 14.55
N ALA A 53 -3.24 -4.42 14.70
CA ALA A 53 -4.41 -3.59 14.43
C ALA A 53 -4.78 -3.57 12.92
N ARG A 54 -3.78 -3.52 12.03
CA ARG A 54 -4.00 -3.59 10.57
C ARG A 54 -4.68 -4.88 10.14
N ASP A 55 -4.30 -6.03 10.70
CA ASP A 55 -4.95 -7.31 10.40
C ASP A 55 -6.46 -7.30 10.70
N VAL A 56 -6.92 -6.57 11.73
CA VAL A 56 -8.35 -6.43 12.02
C VAL A 56 -9.03 -5.56 10.96
N ARG A 57 -8.40 -4.44 10.56
CA ARG A 57 -8.88 -3.61 9.45
C ARG A 57 -8.96 -4.38 8.14
N GLU A 58 -8.00 -5.28 7.92
CA GLU A 58 -7.98 -6.15 6.75
C GLU A 58 -9.13 -7.18 6.75
N GLN A 59 -9.79 -7.45 7.88
CA GLN A 59 -11.06 -8.21 7.91
C GLN A 59 -12.29 -7.35 7.57
N GLY A 60 -12.07 -6.09 7.19
CA GLY A 60 -13.11 -5.09 6.93
C GLY A 60 -13.80 -4.58 8.20
N ILE A 61 -13.18 -4.77 9.37
CA ILE A 61 -13.67 -4.26 10.66
C ILE A 61 -13.09 -2.85 10.87
N PRO A 62 -13.92 -1.83 11.11
CA PRO A 62 -13.46 -0.47 11.36
C PRO A 62 -12.73 -0.42 12.71
N VAL A 63 -11.49 0.07 12.70
CA VAL A 63 -10.66 0.26 13.89
C VAL A 63 -10.04 1.65 13.86
N GLU A 64 -10.35 2.44 14.88
CA GLU A 64 -9.79 3.76 15.12
C GLU A 64 -8.46 3.66 15.86
N THR A 65 -7.54 4.57 15.57
CA THR A 65 -6.31 4.76 16.35
C THR A 65 -6.44 6.07 17.13
N PHE A 66 -6.17 6.04 18.43
CA PHE A 66 -6.11 7.23 19.29
C PHE A 66 -4.91 7.14 20.24
N ARG A 67 -4.66 8.19 21.02
CA ARG A 67 -3.52 8.24 21.96
C ARG A 67 -4.00 8.12 23.41
N VAL A 68 -3.30 7.33 24.21
CA VAL A 68 -3.48 7.21 25.67
C VAL A 68 -2.13 7.32 26.38
N ALA A 69 -2.13 7.59 27.68
CA ALA A 69 -0.91 7.50 28.49
C ALA A 69 -0.51 6.03 28.65
N GLY A 70 0.76 5.71 28.36
CA GLY A 70 1.36 4.40 28.64
C GLY A 70 1.80 4.29 30.10
N SER A 71 2.30 3.11 30.48
CA SER A 71 2.81 2.87 31.84
C SER A 71 3.99 3.77 32.21
N ASP A 72 4.76 4.23 31.22
CA ASP A 72 5.89 5.16 31.35
C ASP A 72 5.48 6.64 31.29
N GLY A 73 4.18 6.94 31.23
CA GLY A 73 3.63 8.29 31.11
C GLY A 73 3.68 8.88 29.70
N ARG A 74 4.31 8.22 28.71
CA ARG A 74 4.35 8.71 27.33
C ARG A 74 3.04 8.42 26.60
N LYS A 75 2.69 9.27 25.63
CA LYS A 75 1.50 9.03 24.78
C LYS A 75 1.75 7.90 23.80
N ILE A 76 1.14 6.74 24.03
CA ILE A 76 1.18 5.57 23.15
C ILE A 76 -0.09 5.47 22.31
N ALA A 77 -0.06 4.66 21.25
CA ALA A 77 -1.24 4.42 20.43
C ALA A 77 -2.15 3.36 21.08
N ALA A 78 -3.45 3.54 20.94
CA ALA A 78 -4.49 2.61 21.32
C ALA A 78 -5.50 2.43 20.18
N TYR A 79 -6.15 1.28 20.17
CA TYR A 79 -7.05 0.86 19.11
C TYR A 79 -8.40 0.46 19.67
N ARG A 80 -9.49 0.96 19.07
CA ARG A 80 -10.87 0.61 19.42
C ARG A 80 -11.69 0.41 18.14
N PHE A 81 -12.88 -0.20 18.25
CA PHE A 81 -13.79 -0.23 17.11
C PHE A 81 -14.21 1.18 16.72
N GLY A 82 -14.24 1.44 15.41
CA GLY A 82 -14.87 2.63 14.86
C GLY A 82 -16.38 2.40 14.67
N ASP A 83 -17.00 3.27 13.86
CA ASP A 83 -18.41 3.17 13.52
C ASP A 83 -18.74 1.82 12.84
N PRO A 84 -19.59 0.96 13.42
CA PRO A 84 -20.06 -0.28 12.81
C PRO A 84 -20.70 -0.11 11.42
N SER A 85 -21.22 1.08 11.09
CA SER A 85 -21.77 1.35 9.76
C SER A 85 -20.68 1.36 8.66
N ALA A 86 -19.43 1.66 9.02
CA ALA A 86 -18.28 1.71 8.11
C ALA A 86 -17.67 0.34 7.80
N VAL A 87 -18.37 -0.73 8.16
CA VAL A 87 -17.98 -2.12 7.91
C VAL A 87 -17.91 -2.39 6.41
N ARG A 88 -16.75 -2.88 5.95
CA ARG A 88 -16.49 -3.06 4.51
C ARG A 88 -16.86 -4.45 4.06
N ARG A 89 -18.03 -4.63 3.47
CA ARG A 89 -18.50 -5.93 2.93
C ARG A 89 -17.54 -6.39 1.81
N GLY A 90 -17.24 -7.70 1.74
CA GLY A 90 -16.27 -8.28 0.79
C GLY A 90 -14.84 -8.52 1.31
N PHE A 91 -14.49 -8.03 2.50
CA PHE A 91 -13.15 -8.17 3.10
C PHE A 91 -12.98 -9.42 4.00
N LEU A 92 -13.87 -10.40 3.87
CA LEU A 92 -13.88 -11.57 4.76
C LEU A 92 -12.70 -12.49 4.44
N GLY A 93 -11.82 -12.73 5.42
CA GLY A 93 -10.68 -13.64 5.30
C GLY A 93 -9.30 -12.97 5.36
N GLY A 94 -9.24 -11.63 5.33
CA GLY A 94 -8.00 -10.86 5.44
C GLY A 94 -6.98 -11.12 4.32
N ARG A 95 -5.78 -10.57 4.49
CA ARG A 95 -4.70 -10.74 3.51
C ARG A 95 -4.14 -12.17 3.53
N ARG A 96 -4.18 -12.86 2.39
CA ARG A 96 -3.59 -14.19 2.19
C ARG A 96 -2.26 -14.11 1.44
N ALA A 97 -1.35 -15.04 1.72
CA ALA A 97 -0.12 -15.17 0.95
C ALA A 97 -0.41 -15.56 -0.51
N PHE A 98 0.37 -15.04 -1.45
CA PHE A 98 0.27 -15.43 -2.87
C PHE A 98 0.97 -16.77 -3.11
N PRO A 99 0.36 -17.71 -3.83
CA PRO A 99 1.03 -18.94 -4.25
C PRO A 99 2.19 -18.68 -5.20
N LYS A 100 3.17 -19.58 -5.22
CA LYS A 100 4.33 -19.51 -6.12
C LYS A 100 3.92 -19.47 -7.60
N ALA A 101 2.94 -20.29 -7.98
CA ALA A 101 2.42 -20.34 -9.34
C ALA A 101 1.84 -18.99 -9.81
N PHE A 102 1.19 -18.24 -8.91
CA PHE A 102 0.67 -16.92 -9.23
C PHE A 102 1.78 -15.91 -9.52
N LYS A 103 2.89 -15.98 -8.77
CA LYS A 103 4.08 -15.17 -9.04
C LYS A 103 4.70 -15.51 -10.39
N ALA A 104 4.80 -16.79 -10.73
CA ALA A 104 5.32 -17.25 -12.02
C ALA A 104 4.48 -16.69 -13.18
N ALA A 105 3.15 -16.76 -13.10
CA ALA A 105 2.25 -16.20 -14.11
C ALA A 105 2.40 -14.67 -14.29
N LEU A 106 2.65 -13.94 -13.20
CA LEU A 106 2.94 -12.50 -13.29
C LEU A 106 4.28 -12.20 -13.97
N ILE A 107 5.29 -13.04 -13.75
CA ILE A 107 6.60 -12.91 -14.39
C ILE A 107 6.51 -13.26 -15.88
N GLU A 108 5.78 -14.32 -16.24
CA GLU A 108 5.55 -14.72 -17.62
C GLU A 108 4.84 -13.61 -18.42
N SER A 109 3.85 -12.94 -17.82
CA SER A 109 3.10 -11.88 -18.48
C SER A 109 3.81 -10.53 -18.55
N ASN A 110 4.66 -10.19 -17.56
CA ASN A 110 5.21 -8.83 -17.44
C ASN A 110 6.75 -8.75 -17.56
N GLY A 111 7.42 -9.90 -17.63
CA GLY A 111 8.86 -10.04 -17.42
C GLY A 111 9.26 -9.91 -15.95
N SER A 112 10.50 -10.30 -15.64
CA SER A 112 11.08 -10.13 -14.31
C SER A 112 11.57 -8.69 -14.10
N ARG A 113 10.63 -7.74 -14.10
CA ARG A 113 10.89 -6.30 -13.91
C ARG A 113 9.93 -5.65 -12.94
N CYS A 114 10.36 -4.53 -12.36
CA CYS A 114 9.50 -3.69 -11.55
C CYS A 114 8.58 -2.86 -12.46
N GLN A 115 7.27 -2.89 -12.26
CA GLN A 115 6.32 -2.14 -13.09
C GLN A 115 6.24 -0.63 -12.77
N ILE A 116 7.04 -0.14 -11.83
CA ILE A 116 7.12 1.30 -11.50
C ILE A 116 8.39 1.94 -12.08
N CYS A 117 9.56 1.38 -11.78
CA CYS A 117 10.83 1.89 -12.31
C CYS A 117 11.29 1.21 -13.61
N PHE A 118 10.54 0.21 -14.08
CA PHE A 118 10.80 -0.57 -15.30
C PHE A 118 12.15 -1.30 -15.36
N GLN A 119 12.92 -1.29 -14.28
CA GLN A 119 14.17 -2.03 -14.18
C GLN A 119 13.93 -3.54 -14.08
N GLU A 120 14.77 -4.31 -14.78
CA GLU A 120 14.88 -5.74 -14.59
C GLU A 120 15.47 -6.07 -13.22
N HIS A 121 14.95 -7.13 -12.60
CA HIS A 121 15.41 -7.64 -11.33
C HIS A 121 15.40 -9.16 -11.36
N GLN A 122 16.23 -9.80 -10.53
CA GLN A 122 16.06 -11.24 -10.27
C GLN A 122 14.73 -11.45 -9.55
N GLU A 123 13.99 -12.51 -9.91
CA GLU A 123 12.61 -12.74 -9.45
C GLU A 123 12.45 -12.65 -7.92
N ARG A 124 13.47 -13.10 -7.16
CA ARG A 124 13.45 -13.04 -5.68
C ARG A 124 13.33 -11.63 -5.11
N TYR A 125 13.74 -10.61 -5.85
CA TYR A 125 13.65 -9.20 -5.43
C TYR A 125 12.32 -8.54 -5.78
N LEU A 126 11.48 -9.21 -6.58
CA LEU A 126 10.16 -8.74 -6.94
C LEU A 126 9.11 -9.21 -5.92
N GLN A 127 8.26 -8.28 -5.54
CA GLN A 127 7.14 -8.48 -4.64
C GLN A 127 5.85 -8.33 -5.44
N ILE A 128 4.87 -9.18 -5.14
CA ILE A 128 3.51 -9.02 -5.67
C ILE A 128 2.80 -7.99 -4.81
N ASP A 129 2.18 -7.01 -5.45
CA ASP A 129 1.26 -6.08 -4.81
C ASP A 129 0.03 -5.84 -5.69
N HIS A 130 -1.09 -5.48 -5.09
CA HIS A 130 -2.32 -5.14 -5.81
C HIS A 130 -2.15 -3.83 -6.58
N ARG A 131 -2.57 -3.70 -7.85
CA ARG A 131 -2.52 -2.41 -8.55
C ARG A 131 -3.30 -1.34 -7.78
N ILE A 132 -4.56 -1.60 -7.48
CA ILE A 132 -5.36 -0.78 -6.58
C ILE A 132 -5.25 -1.35 -5.17
N PRO A 133 -4.92 -0.55 -4.14
CA PRO A 133 -4.65 -1.10 -2.83
C PRO A 133 -5.82 -1.91 -2.24
N TYR A 134 -5.46 -2.95 -1.49
CA TYR A 134 -6.40 -3.75 -0.71
C TYR A 134 -7.28 -2.86 0.17
N GLU A 135 -6.72 -1.84 0.80
CA GLU A 135 -7.44 -0.90 1.65
C GLU A 135 -8.44 -0.01 0.90
N VAL A 136 -8.55 -0.09 -0.43
CA VAL A 136 -9.53 0.64 -1.25
C VAL A 136 -10.60 -0.30 -1.79
N ILE A 137 -10.24 -1.46 -2.36
CA ILE A 137 -11.21 -2.37 -3.01
C ILE A 137 -11.31 -3.77 -2.39
N GLY A 138 -10.40 -4.14 -1.49
CA GLY A 138 -10.34 -5.47 -0.88
C GLY A 138 -9.50 -6.43 -1.71
N ASP A 139 -9.81 -7.71 -1.57
CA ASP A 139 -9.26 -8.78 -2.41
C ASP A 139 -10.42 -9.66 -2.85
N VAL A 140 -10.29 -10.20 -4.05
CA VAL A 140 -11.23 -11.19 -4.59
C VAL A 140 -10.85 -12.58 -4.11
N ALA A 141 -11.76 -13.54 -4.26
CA ALA A 141 -11.46 -14.94 -3.96
C ALA A 141 -10.26 -15.42 -4.81
N PHE A 142 -9.51 -16.41 -4.32
CA PHE A 142 -8.24 -16.83 -4.94
C PHE A 142 -8.41 -17.28 -6.40
N ASP A 143 -9.48 -18.03 -6.64
CA ASP A 143 -9.96 -18.53 -7.93
C ASP A 143 -10.46 -17.43 -8.88
N GLU A 144 -10.72 -16.23 -8.37
CA GLU A 144 -11.14 -15.05 -9.13
C GLU A 144 -9.98 -14.06 -9.36
N ARG A 145 -8.75 -14.37 -8.93
CA ARG A 145 -7.61 -13.47 -9.05
C ARG A 145 -7.11 -13.38 -10.49
N ASP A 146 -7.49 -12.29 -11.13
CA ASP A 146 -6.94 -11.85 -12.41
C ASP A 146 -5.55 -11.22 -12.21
N THR A 147 -4.54 -11.70 -12.96
CA THR A 147 -3.18 -11.15 -12.93
C THR A 147 -3.14 -9.67 -13.29
N ALA A 148 -4.09 -9.17 -14.08
CA ALA A 148 -4.18 -7.74 -14.43
C ALA A 148 -4.49 -6.85 -13.22
N SER A 149 -5.03 -7.40 -12.13
CA SER A 149 -5.28 -6.66 -10.88
C SER A 149 -4.05 -6.54 -9.99
N TYR A 150 -2.92 -7.15 -10.36
CA TYR A 150 -1.70 -7.19 -9.59
C TYR A 150 -0.51 -6.68 -10.40
N MET A 151 0.58 -6.41 -9.70
CA MET A 151 1.81 -5.95 -10.30
C MET A 151 3.05 -6.46 -9.56
N LEU A 152 4.16 -6.58 -10.30
CA LEU A 152 5.48 -6.88 -9.74
C LEU A 152 6.23 -5.60 -9.41
N LEU A 153 6.72 -5.49 -8.18
CA LEU A 153 7.42 -4.31 -7.67
C LEU A 153 8.75 -4.70 -7.03
N CYS A 154 9.80 -3.92 -7.27
CA CYS A 154 10.98 -3.97 -6.41
C CYS A 154 10.66 -3.42 -5.02
N GLY A 155 11.42 -3.83 -4.00
CA GLY A 155 11.17 -3.42 -2.62
C GLY A 155 11.11 -1.89 -2.42
N SER A 156 11.96 -1.13 -3.11
CA SER A 156 11.96 0.34 -3.03
C SER A 156 10.66 0.95 -3.57
N CYS A 157 10.25 0.55 -4.78
CA CYS A 157 9.03 1.05 -5.41
C CYS A 157 7.77 0.63 -4.63
N ASN A 158 7.75 -0.58 -4.07
CA ASN A 158 6.63 -1.03 -3.24
C ASN A 158 6.49 -0.20 -1.96
N ARG A 159 7.61 0.17 -1.32
CA ARG A 159 7.59 1.05 -0.15
C ARG A 159 7.16 2.47 -0.50
N ALA A 160 7.63 3.02 -1.62
CA ALA A 160 7.21 4.33 -2.09
C ALA A 160 5.71 4.38 -2.41
N LYS A 161 5.20 3.34 -3.10
CA LYS A 161 3.78 3.14 -3.34
C LYS A 161 2.99 3.10 -2.04
N SER A 162 3.38 2.22 -1.12
CA SER A 162 2.70 2.07 0.18
C SER A 162 2.63 3.40 0.92
N TRP A 163 3.75 4.12 1.02
CA TRP A 163 3.80 5.43 1.68
C TRP A 163 2.87 6.44 1.01
N SER A 164 2.95 6.57 -0.32
CA SER A 164 2.13 7.54 -1.04
C SER A 164 0.64 7.22 -0.95
N CYS A 165 0.27 5.94 -1.04
CA CYS A 165 -1.10 5.49 -0.88
C CYS A 165 -1.61 5.74 0.54
N GLU A 166 -0.86 5.39 1.59
CA GLU A 166 -1.25 5.57 2.99
C GLU A 166 -1.52 7.05 3.37
N HIS A 167 -0.97 8.01 2.61
CA HIS A 167 -1.16 9.45 2.80
C HIS A 167 -2.11 10.10 1.78
N CYS A 168 -2.70 9.31 0.88
CA CYS A 168 -3.61 9.81 -0.15
C CYS A 168 -5.03 10.01 0.40
N ASP A 169 -5.72 11.10 0.03
CA ASP A 169 -7.09 11.36 0.47
C ASP A 169 -8.08 10.26 0.04
N ASN A 170 -7.89 9.65 -1.14
CA ASN A 170 -8.71 8.50 -1.55
C ASN A 170 -8.49 7.28 -0.64
N TRP A 171 -7.28 7.11 -0.10
CA TRP A 171 -7.03 6.07 0.88
C TRP A 171 -7.61 6.42 2.24
N ILE A 172 -7.49 7.65 2.70
CA ILE A 172 -7.91 8.02 4.06
C ILE A 172 -9.44 8.08 4.13
N ASN A 173 -10.06 8.78 3.18
CA ASN A 173 -11.45 9.21 3.28
C ASN A 173 -12.37 8.58 2.24
N ARG A 174 -12.02 8.62 0.94
CA ARG A 174 -13.00 8.34 -0.13
C ARG A 174 -13.22 6.87 -0.46
N LYS A 175 -12.15 6.05 -0.38
CA LYS A 175 -12.17 4.62 -0.69
C LYS A 175 -12.77 4.24 -2.05
N SER A 176 -12.60 5.08 -3.07
CA SER A 176 -13.15 4.85 -4.42
C SER A 176 -12.14 4.16 -5.35
N ARG A 177 -12.62 3.28 -6.23
CA ARG A 177 -11.80 2.59 -7.23
C ARG A 177 -11.26 3.56 -8.28
N GLU A 178 -12.09 4.48 -8.77
CA GLU A 178 -11.79 5.28 -9.97
C GLU A 178 -10.52 6.14 -9.83
N PRO A 179 -10.29 6.89 -8.74
CA PRO A 179 -9.06 7.68 -8.63
C PRO A 179 -7.82 6.79 -8.51
N CYS A 180 -7.95 5.57 -8.00
CA CYS A 180 -6.82 4.64 -7.99
C CYS A 180 -6.54 4.10 -9.40
N ALA A 181 -7.57 3.80 -10.20
CA ALA A 181 -7.41 3.24 -11.54
C ALA A 181 -6.56 4.13 -12.48
N ASN A 182 -6.58 5.45 -12.27
CA ASN A 182 -5.81 6.42 -13.07
C ASN A 182 -4.60 7.02 -12.32
N CYS A 183 -4.21 6.41 -11.20
CA CYS A 183 -3.05 6.83 -10.40
C CYS A 183 -1.77 6.15 -10.89
N TYR A 184 -0.65 6.87 -10.86
CA TYR A 184 0.69 6.34 -11.19
C TYR A 184 1.01 5.02 -10.48
N TRP A 185 0.60 4.89 -9.22
CA TRP A 185 0.90 3.72 -8.42
C TRP A 185 0.11 2.45 -8.81
N ALA A 186 -0.99 2.59 -9.53
CA ALA A 186 -1.80 1.47 -10.00
C ALA A 186 -1.64 1.22 -11.51
N SER A 187 -1.53 2.30 -12.29
CA SER A 187 -1.51 2.28 -13.74
C SER A 187 -0.40 3.17 -14.29
N PRO A 188 0.88 2.90 -13.98
CA PRO A 188 2.02 3.73 -14.40
C PRO A 188 2.12 3.91 -15.92
N GLU A 189 1.46 3.07 -16.70
CA GLU A 189 1.44 3.12 -18.16
C GLU A 189 0.42 4.13 -18.72
N SER A 190 -0.59 4.55 -17.95
CA SER A 190 -1.72 5.36 -18.43
C SER A 190 -2.28 6.35 -17.39
N TYR A 191 -1.50 6.63 -16.36
CA TYR A 191 -1.94 7.47 -15.24
C TYR A 191 -2.08 8.95 -15.61
N GLN A 192 -2.90 9.64 -14.83
CA GLN A 192 -3.14 11.08 -14.96
C GLN A 192 -2.64 11.88 -13.75
N HIS A 193 -2.44 11.23 -12.60
CA HIS A 193 -2.04 11.89 -11.37
C HIS A 193 -1.18 10.98 -10.49
N ILE A 194 -0.54 11.56 -9.48
CA ILE A 194 0.16 10.80 -8.42
C ILE A 194 -0.53 11.11 -7.10
N ALA A 195 -1.24 10.13 -6.54
CA ALA A 195 -1.96 10.28 -5.27
C ALA A 195 -2.85 11.55 -5.19
N LEU A 196 -3.68 11.75 -6.23
CA LEU A 196 -4.56 12.92 -6.43
C LEU A 196 -3.86 14.26 -6.66
N GLN A 197 -2.52 14.29 -6.73
CA GLN A 197 -1.77 15.48 -7.11
C GLN A 197 -1.63 15.53 -8.63
N ASP A 198 -1.82 16.73 -9.21
CA ASP A 198 -1.60 17.01 -10.62
C ASP A 198 -0.09 16.94 -10.95
N ALA A 199 0.41 15.71 -11.03
CA ALA A 199 1.83 15.41 -11.11
C ALA A 199 2.04 14.26 -12.09
N ARG A 200 3.15 14.36 -12.85
CA ARG A 200 3.64 13.32 -13.73
C ARG A 200 5.10 13.08 -13.43
N ARG A 201 5.45 11.80 -13.30
CA ARG A 201 6.78 11.31 -13.02
C ARG A 201 7.24 10.42 -14.17
N LEU A 202 8.42 10.73 -14.67
CA LEU A 202 9.18 9.83 -15.52
C LEU A 202 10.38 9.34 -14.71
N ASP A 203 10.51 8.03 -14.54
CA ASP A 203 11.67 7.41 -13.91
C ASP A 203 12.60 6.92 -15.02
N LEU A 204 13.86 7.36 -15.00
CA LEU A 204 14.86 7.06 -16.02
C LEU A 204 16.06 6.42 -15.36
N VAL A 205 16.47 5.29 -15.92
CA VAL A 205 17.65 4.54 -15.46
C VAL A 205 18.46 4.19 -16.69
N TRP A 206 19.72 4.60 -16.70
CA TRP A 206 20.70 4.19 -17.70
C TRP A 206 21.51 3.02 -17.15
N LEU A 207 21.41 1.85 -17.77
CA LEU A 207 22.14 0.65 -17.34
C LEU A 207 23.17 0.20 -18.38
N GLY A 208 24.24 -0.43 -17.90
CA GLY A 208 25.27 -1.01 -18.76
C GLY A 208 25.85 0.01 -19.74
N LYS A 209 25.62 -0.20 -21.04
CA LYS A 209 26.16 0.66 -22.12
C LYS A 209 25.52 2.06 -22.14
N GLU A 210 24.29 2.19 -21.65
CA GLU A 210 23.55 3.47 -21.64
C GLU A 210 24.16 4.48 -20.67
N THR A 211 24.97 4.03 -19.71
CA THR A 211 25.66 4.91 -18.74
C THR A 211 26.52 5.97 -19.42
N LYS A 212 27.08 5.67 -20.60
CA LYS A 212 27.80 6.64 -21.42
C LYS A 212 26.94 7.83 -21.85
N VAL A 213 25.67 7.59 -22.17
CA VAL A 213 24.70 8.65 -22.51
C VAL A 213 24.45 9.53 -21.29
N TYR A 214 24.29 8.92 -20.12
CA TYR A 214 24.14 9.67 -18.87
C TYR A 214 25.37 10.52 -18.55
N ASP A 215 26.58 9.96 -18.69
CA ASP A 215 27.83 10.69 -18.44
C ASP A 215 27.99 11.89 -19.39
N GLU A 216 27.60 11.74 -20.65
CA GLU A 216 27.56 12.84 -21.61
C GLU A 216 26.54 13.91 -21.21
N LEU A 217 25.31 13.51 -20.85
CA LEU A 217 24.27 14.43 -20.35
C LEU A 217 24.76 15.19 -19.11
N ARG A 218 25.43 14.52 -18.18
CA ARG A 218 26.05 15.15 -17.00
C ARG A 218 27.09 16.19 -17.39
N GLY A 219 27.99 15.86 -18.32
CA GLY A 219 29.01 16.79 -18.81
C GLY A 219 28.39 18.05 -19.41
N ARG A 220 27.36 17.88 -20.25
CA ARG A 220 26.64 18.99 -20.87
C ARG A 220 25.85 19.82 -19.84
N ALA A 221 25.24 19.18 -18.85
CA ALA A 221 24.54 19.86 -17.75
C ALA A 221 25.49 20.70 -16.90
N HIS A 222 26.70 20.18 -16.62
CA HIS A 222 27.75 20.90 -15.90
C HIS A 222 28.19 22.16 -16.66
N VAL A 223 28.46 22.07 -17.96
CA VAL A 223 28.81 23.23 -18.80
C VAL A 223 27.67 24.26 -18.82
N ALA A 224 26.41 23.79 -18.84
CA ALA A 224 25.22 24.65 -18.78
C ALA A 224 24.93 25.20 -17.36
N LYS A 225 25.68 24.79 -16.33
CA LYS A 225 25.44 25.13 -14.91
C LYS A 225 24.01 24.79 -14.44
N GLU A 226 23.47 23.68 -14.92
CA GLU A 226 22.14 23.20 -14.58
C GLU A 226 22.21 21.85 -13.86
N ALA A 227 21.25 21.59 -12.96
CA ALA A 227 21.04 20.25 -12.45
C ALA A 227 20.59 19.32 -13.60
N ILE A 228 21.08 18.08 -13.62
CA ILE A 228 20.79 17.11 -14.70
C ILE A 228 19.28 16.99 -15.00
N PRO A 229 18.37 16.88 -14.00
CA PRO A 229 16.94 16.76 -14.30
C PRO A 229 16.37 17.99 -15.03
N GLU A 230 16.82 19.19 -14.67
CA GLU A 230 16.36 20.43 -15.32
C GLU A 230 16.96 20.57 -16.72
N TYR A 231 18.23 20.18 -16.89
CA TYR A 231 18.87 20.10 -18.20
C TYR A 231 18.12 19.16 -19.16
N VAL A 232 17.77 17.97 -18.70
CA VAL A 232 16.99 16.98 -19.48
C VAL A 232 15.60 17.51 -19.81
N LYS A 233 14.87 18.07 -18.82
CA LYS A 233 13.57 18.71 -19.08
C LYS A 233 13.67 19.81 -20.12
N ARG A 234 14.72 20.63 -20.07
CA ARG A 234 14.94 21.71 -21.05
C ARG A 234 15.18 21.16 -22.46
N ILE A 235 15.95 20.07 -22.61
CA ILE A 235 16.10 19.39 -23.91
C ILE A 235 14.75 18.90 -24.41
N LEU A 236 13.97 18.20 -23.58
CA LEU A 236 12.66 17.67 -23.97
C LEU A 236 11.69 18.79 -24.40
N ARG A 237 11.66 19.91 -23.67
CA ARG A 237 10.85 21.09 -24.05
C ARG A 237 11.22 21.58 -25.45
N ARG A 238 12.51 21.67 -25.80
CA ARG A 238 12.95 22.13 -27.13
C ARG A 238 12.51 21.19 -28.26
N VAL A 239 12.35 19.91 -27.99
CA VAL A 239 11.92 18.92 -28.99
C VAL A 239 10.40 18.94 -29.17
N ILE A 240 9.66 19.15 -28.09
CA ILE A 240 8.18 19.08 -28.06
C ILE A 240 7.54 20.41 -28.44
N SER A 241 8.18 21.55 -28.14
CA SER A 241 7.70 22.86 -28.58
C SER A 241 7.73 22.93 -30.10
N PRO A 242 6.59 23.18 -30.78
CA PRO A 242 6.60 23.45 -32.22
C PRO A 242 7.51 24.65 -32.50
N LYS A 243 8.28 24.58 -33.59
CA LYS A 243 9.02 25.72 -34.12
C LYS A 243 8.07 26.86 -34.47
#